data_AF-A0A6A7W9W6-F1
#
_entry.id   AF-A0A6A7W9W6-F1
#
_cell.length_a   1.000
_cell.length_b   1.000
_cell.length_c   1.000
_cell.angle_alpha   90.00
_cell.angle_beta   90.00
_cell.angle_gamma   90.00
#
_symmetry.space_group_name_H-M   'P 1'
#
loop_
_entity.id
_entity.type
_entity.pdbx_description
1 polymer ?
#
loop_
_entity_poly.entity_id
_entity_poly.type
_entity_poly.pdbx_seq_one_letter_code
_entity_poly.pdbx_strand_id
1 'polypeptide(L)'
;MTYKIKDVLSIGNGRDYKHLNNGGIPVFGTGGYMTSVDECLYDGETTFIGRKGSINKPFYYNGKFWTVDTLFYTHSFNGITPKFTYCLFQTINWLKYNEASGVPSLSKDTIEKIKINIPKLEEQNKIAKLMFALDERIATQNKIIDKLQSLIKG
;
A
#
# COMPACT_ATOMS: atom_id res chain seq x y z
N MET A 1 -17.48 -8.88 -14.59
CA MET A 1 -18.31 -7.77 -14.07
C MET A 1 -17.37 -6.66 -13.65
N THR A 2 -17.70 -5.41 -13.99
CA THR A 2 -16.87 -4.24 -13.67
C THR A 2 -17.40 -3.60 -12.40
N TYR A 3 -16.51 -3.37 -11.44
CA TYR A 3 -16.80 -2.73 -10.15
C TYR A 3 -16.09 -1.38 -10.08
N LYS A 4 -16.54 -0.49 -9.20
CA LYS A 4 -15.69 0.61 -8.72
C LYS A 4 -14.96 0.18 -7.46
N ILE A 5 -13.81 0.77 -7.17
CA ILE A 5 -13.03 0.44 -5.95
C ILE A 5 -13.91 0.56 -4.69
N LYS A 6 -14.73 1.61 -4.58
CA LYS A 6 -15.64 1.82 -3.44
C LYS A 6 -16.67 0.71 -3.22
N ASP A 7 -16.96 -0.10 -4.24
CA ASP A 7 -17.96 -1.16 -4.15
C ASP A 7 -17.40 -2.40 -3.42
N VAL A 8 -16.08 -2.49 -3.31
CA VAL A 8 -15.37 -3.70 -2.83
C VAL A 8 -14.40 -3.43 -1.69
N LEU A 9 -14.05 -2.17 -1.41
CA LEU A 9 -13.22 -1.79 -0.25
C LEU A 9 -13.45 -0.33 0.13
N SER A 10 -12.94 0.07 1.29
CA SER A 10 -12.93 1.44 1.77
C SER A 10 -11.52 2.01 1.85
N ILE A 11 -11.41 3.33 1.64
CA ILE A 11 -10.16 4.07 1.79
C ILE A 11 -10.17 4.85 3.11
N GLY A 12 -9.18 4.59 3.97
CA GLY A 12 -8.95 5.31 5.21
C GLY A 12 -7.94 6.45 5.03
N ASN A 13 -8.13 7.53 5.81
CA ASN A 13 -7.24 8.70 5.82
C ASN A 13 -6.18 8.56 6.91
N GLY A 14 -4.95 8.96 6.60
CA GLY A 14 -3.94 9.20 7.62
C GLY A 14 -4.24 10.43 8.48
N ARG A 15 -3.57 10.52 9.62
CA ARG A 15 -3.75 11.56 10.65
C ARG A 15 -2.41 12.03 11.17
N ASP A 16 -2.38 13.25 11.73
CA ASP A 16 -1.19 13.72 12.44
C ASP A 16 -0.88 12.80 13.62
N TYR A 17 0.40 12.58 13.91
CA TYR A 17 0.85 11.65 14.95
C TYR A 17 1.65 12.34 16.06
N LYS A 18 1.92 13.65 15.94
CA LYS A 18 2.85 14.37 16.83
C LYS A 18 2.37 14.50 18.27
N HIS A 19 1.10 14.23 18.52
CA HIS A 19 0.49 14.23 19.84
C HIS A 19 0.61 12.87 20.56
N LEU A 20 1.05 11.82 19.87
CA LEU A 20 1.23 10.48 20.41
C LEU A 20 2.63 10.34 21.02
N ASN A 21 2.78 9.43 21.98
CA ASN A 21 4.09 9.15 22.55
C ASN A 21 4.85 8.15 21.68
N ASN A 22 6.15 8.02 21.95
CA ASN A 22 6.95 6.98 21.32
C ASN A 22 6.47 5.59 21.76
N GLY A 23 6.40 4.67 20.81
CA GLY A 23 5.99 3.29 21.08
C GLY A 23 6.44 2.33 19.97
N GLY A 24 5.80 1.17 19.90
CA GLY A 24 6.17 0.10 18.97
C GLY A 24 5.39 0.06 17.66
N ILE A 25 4.44 0.97 17.44
CA ILE A 25 3.53 0.92 16.29
C ILE A 25 4.10 1.80 15.17
N PRO A 26 4.41 1.24 13.98
CA PRO A 26 5.05 1.98 12.92
C PRO A 26 4.11 3.04 12.31
N VAL A 27 4.67 4.21 12.06
CA VAL A 27 4.06 5.33 11.32
C VAL A 27 4.58 5.30 9.89
N PHE A 28 3.66 5.30 8.92
CA PHE A 28 3.97 5.32 7.49
C PHE A 28 3.51 6.60 6.80
N GLY A 29 4.33 7.07 5.87
CA GLY A 29 3.97 8.07 4.85
C GLY A 29 4.27 7.52 3.45
N THR A 30 4.12 8.35 2.41
CA THR A 30 4.46 7.93 1.04
C THR A 30 5.93 7.60 0.81
N GLY A 31 6.81 8.04 1.70
CA GLY A 31 8.23 7.64 1.73
C GLY A 31 8.51 6.30 2.42
N GLY A 32 7.49 5.63 2.98
CA GLY A 32 7.65 4.42 3.80
C GLY A 32 7.64 4.72 5.29
N TYR A 33 8.37 3.92 6.06
CA TYR A 33 8.48 4.05 7.52
C TYR A 33 9.05 5.43 7.91
N MET A 34 8.45 6.06 8.92
CA MET A 34 8.85 7.37 9.42
C MET A 34 9.37 7.32 10.86
N THR A 35 8.57 6.73 11.76
CA THR A 35 8.84 6.62 13.20
C THR A 35 7.92 5.57 13.81
N SER A 36 7.91 5.40 15.14
CA SER A 36 6.96 4.55 15.84
C SER A 36 6.29 5.26 17.02
N VAL A 37 5.02 4.98 17.23
CA VAL A 37 4.15 5.59 18.27
C VAL A 37 3.48 4.51 19.13
N ASP A 38 2.82 4.92 20.21
CA ASP A 38 2.17 4.03 21.19
C ASP A 38 0.72 3.66 20.83
N GLU A 39 0.10 4.35 19.87
CA GLU A 39 -1.26 4.06 19.40
C GLU A 39 -1.31 3.68 17.90
N CYS A 40 -2.26 2.82 17.53
CA CYS A 40 -2.51 2.49 16.13
C CYS A 40 -3.77 3.18 15.60
N LEU A 41 -3.70 3.54 14.33
CA LEU A 41 -4.85 4.03 13.58
C LEU A 41 -5.69 2.87 13.05
N TYR A 42 -5.05 1.74 12.75
CA TYR A 42 -5.69 0.51 12.30
C TYR A 42 -4.81 -0.71 12.62
N ASP A 43 -5.46 -1.88 12.77
CA ASP A 43 -4.82 -3.18 12.97
C ASP A 43 -5.37 -4.19 11.96
N GLY A 44 -4.50 -4.70 11.08
CA GLY A 44 -4.84 -5.75 10.12
C GLY A 44 -4.12 -5.62 8.78
N GLU A 45 -4.60 -6.37 7.80
CA GLU A 45 -4.09 -6.30 6.44
C GLU A 45 -4.57 -5.05 5.71
N THR A 46 -3.67 -4.42 4.97
CA THR A 46 -3.93 -3.23 4.15
C THR A 46 -3.04 -3.23 2.91
N THR A 47 -3.55 -2.60 1.85
CA THR A 47 -2.73 -2.06 0.76
C THR A 47 -2.74 -0.54 0.88
N PHE A 48 -1.57 0.05 1.08
CA PHE A 48 -1.40 1.49 1.09
C PHE A 48 -1.33 2.06 -0.34
N ILE A 49 -1.78 3.30 -0.50
CA ILE A 49 -1.65 4.06 -1.74
C ILE A 49 -1.40 5.54 -1.42
N GLY A 50 -0.53 6.19 -2.18
CA GLY A 50 -0.12 7.56 -1.89
C GLY A 50 -1.22 8.60 -2.15
N ARG A 51 -1.44 9.48 -1.18
CA ARG A 51 -2.28 10.69 -1.32
C ARG A 51 -1.47 11.87 -1.88
N LYS A 52 -0.23 12.06 -1.44
CA LYS A 52 0.66 13.16 -1.87
C LYS A 52 2.11 12.71 -2.06
N GLY A 53 2.77 13.23 -3.08
CA GLY A 53 4.16 12.89 -3.42
C GLY A 53 4.21 11.64 -4.28
N SER A 54 4.70 10.53 -3.71
CA SER A 54 4.73 9.23 -4.42
C SER A 54 3.34 8.58 -4.44
N ILE A 55 2.51 8.95 -5.42
CA ILE A 55 1.14 8.43 -5.58
C ILE A 55 1.06 7.09 -6.31
N ASN A 56 2.16 6.60 -6.88
CA ASN A 56 2.20 5.42 -7.76
C ASN A 56 3.03 4.25 -7.20
N LYS A 57 3.27 4.24 -5.88
CA LYS A 57 4.03 3.19 -5.19
C LYS A 57 3.16 2.53 -4.11
N PRO A 58 2.12 1.76 -4.48
CA PRO A 58 1.35 1.02 -3.50
C PRO A 58 2.22 -0.04 -2.83
N PHE A 59 1.93 -0.36 -1.58
CA PHE A 59 2.61 -1.44 -0.86
C PHE A 59 1.68 -2.08 0.15
N TYR A 60 1.88 -3.37 0.38
CA TYR A 60 1.09 -4.16 1.31
C TYR A 60 1.71 -4.15 2.70
N TYR A 61 0.86 -4.21 3.73
CA TYR A 61 1.26 -4.36 5.12
C TYR A 61 0.24 -5.19 5.90
N ASN A 62 0.70 -5.87 6.96
CA ASN A 62 -0.16 -6.59 7.90
C ASN A 62 0.30 -6.34 9.33
N GLY A 63 -0.61 -5.85 10.16
CA GLY A 63 -0.41 -5.60 11.58
C GLY A 63 -0.92 -4.22 11.99
N LYS A 64 -0.50 -3.78 13.17
CA LYS A 64 -0.81 -2.44 13.70
C LYS A 64 0.01 -1.39 12.98
N PHE A 65 -0.64 -0.30 12.57
CA PHE A 65 0.05 0.84 11.98
C PHE A 65 -0.65 2.16 12.26
N TRP A 66 0.09 3.23 12.02
CA TRP A 66 -0.43 4.58 11.84
C TRP A 66 -0.04 5.07 10.44
N THR A 67 -0.90 5.84 9.77
CA THR A 67 -0.50 6.56 8.54
C THR A 67 -0.64 8.05 8.72
N VAL A 68 0.22 8.81 8.06
CA VAL A 68 0.13 10.28 8.02
C VAL A 68 -0.67 10.75 6.82
N ASP A 69 -0.97 12.05 6.75
CA ASP A 69 -1.84 12.64 5.73
C ASP A 69 -1.37 12.40 4.29
N THR A 70 -0.12 12.03 4.06
CA THR A 70 0.40 11.73 2.72
C THR A 70 0.02 10.35 2.20
N LEU A 71 -0.48 9.43 3.06
CA LEU A 71 -0.70 8.03 2.72
C LEU A 71 -2.11 7.56 3.10
N PHE A 72 -2.80 6.95 2.15
CA PHE A 72 -4.05 6.23 2.38
C PHE A 72 -3.80 4.76 2.69
N TYR A 73 -4.72 4.16 3.44
CA TYR A 73 -4.77 2.73 3.69
C TYR A 73 -6.12 2.16 3.24
N THR A 74 -6.17 0.88 2.91
CA THR A 74 -7.42 0.20 2.50
C THR A 74 -7.93 -0.67 3.63
N HIS A 75 -9.25 -0.77 3.77
CA HIS A 75 -9.91 -1.60 4.79
C HIS A 75 -11.31 -2.01 4.32
N SER A 76 -12.03 -2.77 5.17
CA SER A 76 -13.43 -3.17 4.92
C SER A 76 -13.63 -3.82 3.55
N PHE A 77 -12.77 -4.81 3.25
CA PHE A 77 -12.78 -5.52 1.98
C PHE A 77 -14.02 -6.42 1.84
N ASN A 78 -14.64 -6.39 0.67
CA ASN A 78 -15.83 -7.15 0.31
C ASN A 78 -15.66 -7.74 -1.10
N GLY A 79 -15.59 -9.07 -1.21
CA GLY A 79 -15.39 -9.76 -2.48
C GLY A 79 -13.99 -9.58 -3.11
N ILE A 80 -13.08 -8.89 -2.43
CA ILE A 80 -11.67 -8.72 -2.79
C ILE A 80 -10.77 -9.03 -1.59
N THR A 81 -9.57 -9.56 -1.81
CA THR A 81 -8.59 -9.76 -0.72
C THR A 81 -7.58 -8.60 -0.64
N PRO A 82 -7.00 -8.31 0.54
CA PRO A 82 -5.99 -7.27 0.69
C PRO A 82 -4.76 -7.50 -0.19
N LYS A 83 -4.28 -8.75 -0.27
CA LYS A 83 -3.12 -9.10 -1.12
C LYS A 83 -3.41 -8.97 -2.61
N PHE A 84 -4.61 -9.36 -3.05
CA PHE A 84 -5.01 -9.14 -4.44
C PHE A 84 -5.23 -7.65 -4.73
N THR A 85 -5.68 -6.86 -3.75
CA THR A 85 -5.78 -5.39 -3.87
C THR A 85 -4.40 -4.79 -4.18
N TYR A 86 -3.35 -5.22 -3.49
CA TYR A 86 -1.97 -4.84 -3.82
C TYR A 86 -1.61 -5.22 -5.26
N CYS A 87 -1.86 -6.46 -5.68
CA CYS A 87 -1.59 -6.90 -7.05
C CYS A 87 -2.33 -6.03 -8.08
N LEU A 88 -3.62 -5.75 -7.85
CA LEU A 88 -4.43 -4.90 -8.70
C LEU A 88 -3.90 -3.47 -8.73
N PHE A 89 -3.54 -2.89 -7.58
CA PHE A 89 -3.02 -1.53 -7.49
C PHE A 89 -1.69 -1.38 -8.23
N GLN A 90 -0.86 -2.42 -8.29
CA GLN A 90 0.37 -2.41 -9.11
C GLN A 90 0.09 -2.32 -10.62
N THR A 91 -1.11 -2.69 -11.08
CA THR A 91 -1.49 -2.62 -12.50
C THR A 91 -2.09 -1.27 -12.91
N ILE A 92 -2.51 -0.45 -11.94
CA ILE A 92 -3.15 0.84 -12.19
C ILE A 92 -2.06 1.88 -12.51
N ASN A 93 -2.19 2.57 -13.64
CA ASN A 93 -1.36 3.74 -13.91
C ASN A 93 -1.85 4.96 -13.12
N TRP A 94 -1.45 5.03 -11.85
CA TRP A 94 -1.85 6.07 -10.89
C TRP A 94 -1.54 7.50 -11.34
N LEU A 95 -0.47 7.70 -12.12
CA LEU A 95 -0.08 9.02 -12.59
C LEU A 95 -1.11 9.62 -13.56
N LYS A 96 -1.93 8.79 -14.24
CA LYS A 96 -3.06 9.27 -15.05
C LYS A 96 -4.17 9.93 -14.24
N TYR A 97 -4.24 9.63 -12.95
CA TYR A 97 -5.25 10.15 -12.03
C TYR A 97 -4.72 11.30 -11.17
N ASN A 98 -3.50 11.78 -11.42
CA ASN A 98 -2.91 12.89 -10.70
C ASN A 98 -3.77 14.17 -10.84
N GLU A 99 -4.09 14.78 -9.71
CA GLU A 99 -4.96 15.97 -9.64
C GLU A 99 -4.18 17.27 -9.43
N ALA A 100 -2.85 17.20 -9.32
CA ALA A 100 -2.00 18.36 -9.01
C ALA A 100 -0.89 18.57 -10.04
N SER A 101 -0.63 19.83 -10.41
CA SER A 101 0.45 20.20 -11.34
C SER A 101 1.84 20.23 -10.69
N GLY A 102 1.91 20.43 -9.37
CA GLY A 102 3.15 20.44 -8.59
C GLY A 102 3.48 19.08 -8.00
N VAL A 103 3.34 18.95 -6.67
CA VAL A 103 3.51 17.66 -5.98
C VAL A 103 2.35 16.75 -6.36
N PRO A 104 2.59 15.56 -6.96
CA PRO A 104 1.51 14.68 -7.38
C PRO A 104 0.56 14.35 -6.23
N SER A 105 -0.73 14.32 -6.51
CA SER A 105 -1.77 14.16 -5.50
C SER A 105 -2.93 13.32 -6.03
N LEU A 106 -3.51 12.51 -5.14
CA LEU A 106 -4.72 11.73 -5.36
C LEU A 106 -5.73 12.02 -4.25
N SER A 107 -6.98 12.23 -4.61
CA SER A 107 -8.10 12.26 -3.69
C SER A 107 -8.68 10.86 -3.46
N LYS A 108 -9.29 10.68 -2.29
CA LYS A 108 -10.07 9.48 -1.97
C LYS A 108 -11.19 9.26 -2.98
N ASP A 109 -11.90 10.32 -3.36
CA ASP A 109 -13.01 10.28 -4.31
C ASP A 109 -12.57 9.80 -5.71
N THR A 110 -11.41 10.25 -6.19
CA THR A 110 -10.85 9.77 -7.46
C THR A 110 -10.52 8.29 -7.40
N ILE A 111 -9.84 7.82 -6.34
CA ILE A 111 -9.52 6.39 -6.16
C ILE A 111 -10.81 5.56 -6.13
N GLU A 112 -11.80 5.99 -5.34
CA GLU A 112 -13.07 5.29 -5.17
C GLU A 112 -13.88 5.12 -6.46
N LYS A 113 -13.70 6.02 -7.43
CA LYS A 113 -14.39 6.00 -8.74
C LYS A 113 -13.68 5.14 -9.79
N ILE A 114 -12.44 4.72 -9.57
CA ILE A 114 -11.69 3.89 -10.53
C ILE A 114 -12.43 2.57 -10.74
N LYS A 115 -12.64 2.24 -12.03
CA LYS A 115 -13.24 0.98 -12.44
C LYS A 115 -12.20 -0.12 -12.46
N ILE A 116 -12.55 -1.28 -11.89
CA ILE A 116 -11.70 -2.44 -11.76
C ILE A 116 -12.47 -3.71 -12.15
N ASN A 117 -11.72 -4.74 -12.54
CA ASN A 117 -12.26 -6.08 -12.73
C ASN A 117 -11.60 -7.00 -11.70
N ILE A 118 -12.43 -7.72 -10.95
CA ILE A 118 -11.96 -8.67 -9.95
C ILE A 118 -12.40 -10.07 -10.34
N PRO A 119 -11.51 -11.07 -10.32
CA PRO A 119 -11.89 -12.46 -10.55
C PRO A 119 -12.52 -13.04 -9.27
N LYS A 120 -12.93 -14.31 -9.30
CA LYS A 120 -13.43 -15.02 -8.10
C LYS A 120 -12.31 -15.13 -7.06
N LEU A 121 -12.67 -15.21 -5.77
CA LEU A 121 -11.72 -15.25 -4.65
C LEU A 121 -10.63 -16.33 -4.80
N GLU A 122 -10.96 -17.50 -5.32
CA GLU A 122 -9.98 -18.56 -5.55
C GLU A 122 -8.85 -18.11 -6.49
N GLU A 123 -9.21 -17.44 -7.59
CA GLU A 123 -8.26 -16.95 -8.57
C GLU A 123 -7.47 -15.75 -8.03
N GLN A 124 -8.12 -14.86 -7.27
CA GLN A 124 -7.44 -13.78 -6.56
C GLN A 124 -6.33 -14.33 -5.66
N ASN A 125 -6.61 -15.41 -4.92
CA ASN A 125 -5.63 -16.04 -4.03
C ASN A 125 -4.47 -16.69 -4.81
N LYS A 126 -4.74 -17.35 -5.94
CA LYS A 126 -3.70 -17.92 -6.81
C LYS A 126 -2.75 -16.84 -7.34
N ILE A 127 -3.32 -15.75 -7.88
CA ILE A 127 -2.55 -14.61 -8.40
C ILE A 127 -1.72 -13.97 -7.28
N ALA A 128 -2.34 -13.66 -6.14
CA ALA A 128 -1.66 -13.06 -5.01
C ALA A 128 -0.53 -13.95 -4.49
N LYS A 129 -0.76 -15.25 -4.35
CA LYS A 129 0.28 -16.20 -3.91
C LYS A 129 1.49 -16.19 -4.83
N LEU A 130 1.27 -16.21 -6.15
CA LEU A 130 2.35 -16.16 -7.13
C LEU A 130 3.11 -14.83 -7.05
N MET A 131 2.40 -13.70 -7.05
CA MET A 131 3.01 -12.37 -7.00
C MET A 131 3.89 -12.19 -5.77
N PHE A 132 3.38 -12.54 -4.58
CA PHE A 132 4.14 -12.42 -3.33
C PHE A 132 5.34 -13.38 -3.29
N ALA A 133 5.23 -14.58 -3.86
CA ALA A 133 6.37 -15.49 -3.97
C ALA A 133 7.48 -14.93 -4.90
N LEU A 134 7.10 -14.20 -5.96
CA LEU A 134 8.05 -13.52 -6.83
C LEU A 134 8.71 -12.33 -6.11
N ASP A 135 7.92 -11.50 -5.41
CA ASP A 135 8.44 -10.37 -4.62
C ASP A 135 9.43 -10.86 -3.54
N GLU A 136 9.11 -11.95 -2.84
CA GLU A 136 10.01 -12.57 -1.84
C GLU A 136 11.31 -13.07 -2.48
N ARG A 137 11.22 -13.69 -3.66
CA ARG A 137 12.40 -14.15 -4.40
C ARG A 137 13.28 -12.98 -4.84
N ILE A 138 12.69 -11.90 -5.37
CA ILE A 138 13.41 -10.68 -5.75
C ILE A 138 14.10 -10.07 -4.53
N ALA A 139 13.39 -9.93 -3.41
CA ALA A 139 13.95 -9.39 -2.17
C ALA A 139 15.13 -10.22 -1.66
N THR A 140 15.03 -11.56 -1.73
CA THR A 140 16.11 -12.47 -1.36
C THR A 140 17.32 -12.31 -2.27
N GLN A 141 17.12 -12.21 -3.58
CA GLN A 141 18.19 -12.01 -4.55
C GLN A 141 18.90 -10.67 -4.36
N ASN A 142 18.16 -9.59 -4.11
CA ASN A 142 18.75 -8.28 -3.83
C ASN A 142 19.65 -8.32 -2.59
N LYS A 143 19.22 -8.96 -1.50
CA LYS A 143 20.06 -9.14 -0.29
C LYS A 143 21.35 -9.90 -0.58
N ILE A 144 21.31 -10.91 -1.46
CA ILE A 144 22.51 -11.65 -1.86
C ILE A 144 23.45 -10.74 -2.66
N ILE A 145 22.91 -9.97 -3.62
CA ILE A 145 23.69 -9.02 -4.42
C ILE A 145 24.37 -7.99 -3.51
N ASP A 146 23.63 -7.37 -2.59
CA ASP A 146 24.15 -6.37 -1.65
C ASP A 146 25.28 -6.96 -0.80
N LYS A 147 25.11 -8.19 -0.30
CA LYS A 147 26.13 -8.91 0.45
C LYS A 147 27.39 -9.13 -0.38
N LEU A 148 27.26 -9.63 -1.60
CA LEU A 148 28.41 -9.87 -2.49
C LEU A 148 29.14 -8.56 -2.83
N GLN A 149 28.40 -7.49 -3.11
CA GLN A 149 29.00 -6.17 -3.36
C GLN A 149 29.77 -5.63 -2.16
N SER A 150 29.29 -5.88 -0.94
CA SER A 150 30.00 -5.46 0.28
C SER A 150 31.35 -6.17 0.46
N LEU A 151 31.48 -7.42 -0.02
CA LEU A 151 32.72 -8.20 0.06
C LEU A 151 33.77 -7.78 -0.98
N ILE A 152 33.35 -7.22 -2.11
CA ILE A 152 34.26 -6.74 -3.17
C ILE A 152 34.87 -5.37 -2.83
N LYS A 153 34.19 -4.59 -1.98
CA LYS A 153 34.61 -3.25 -1.56
C LYS A 153 35.49 -3.23 -0.30
N GLY A 154 35.72 -4.39 0.33
CA GLY A 154 36.68 -4.58 1.41
C GLY A 154 37.95 -5.21 0.88
#